data_AF-A0A258N6M3-F1
#
_entry.id   AF-A0A258N6M3-F1
#
_cell.length_a   1.000
_cell.length_b   1.000
_cell.length_c   1.000
_cell.angle_alpha   90.00
_cell.angle_beta   90.00
_cell.angle_gamma   90.00
#
_symmetry.space_group_name_H-M   'P 1'
#
loop_
_entity.id
_entity.type
_entity.pdbx_description
1 polymer ?
#
loop_
_entity_poly.entity_id
_entity_poly.type
_entity_poly.pdbx_seq_one_letter_code
_entity_poly.pdbx_strand_id
1 'polypeptide(L)'
;MNPSEWTDTVPEVVPLGLSASPYPDRTVAKPGFEKDLAKRTLTNLYNLRPAWLAAAHAQLDAAVAAAYGWANYTADMPDDELLRRLLALNLQLSSGA
;
A
#
# COMPACT_ATOMS: atom_id res chain seq x y z
N MET A 1 5.28 -7.03 -1.75
CA MET A 1 6.18 -6.57 -0.65
C MET A 1 7.51 -7.30 -0.78
N ASN A 2 8.57 -6.85 -0.08
CA ASN A 2 9.99 -7.12 -0.41
C ASN A 2 10.27 -8.52 -1.00
N PRO A 3 11.11 -8.62 -2.06
CA PRO A 3 11.30 -9.88 -2.78
C PRO A 3 11.86 -10.97 -1.87
N SER A 4 11.26 -12.17 -1.90
CA SER A 4 11.66 -13.29 -1.03
C SER A 4 13.04 -13.82 -1.38
N GLU A 5 13.52 -13.59 -2.60
CA GLU A 5 14.89 -13.84 -3.01
C GLU A 5 15.91 -12.95 -2.26
N TRP A 6 15.49 -11.81 -1.70
CA TRP A 6 16.37 -10.84 -1.03
C TRP A 6 16.20 -10.82 0.50
N THR A 7 15.17 -11.49 1.03
CA THR A 7 14.81 -11.38 2.44
C THR A 7 14.58 -12.72 3.11
N ASP A 8 14.95 -12.80 4.39
CA ASP A 8 14.56 -13.87 5.30
C ASP A 8 13.63 -13.33 6.40
N THR A 9 12.69 -14.16 6.83
CA THR A 9 11.87 -13.92 8.02
C THR A 9 12.54 -14.62 9.19
N VAL A 10 12.90 -13.87 10.23
CA VAL A 10 13.55 -14.41 11.42
C VAL A 10 12.80 -13.98 12.68
N PRO A 11 12.81 -14.78 13.76
CA PRO A 11 12.11 -14.45 14.99
C PRO A 11 12.46 -13.06 15.50
N GLU A 12 11.46 -12.34 15.97
CA GLU A 12 11.69 -11.01 16.52
C GLU A 12 12.52 -11.07 17.81
N VAL A 13 13.29 -10.02 18.05
CA VAL A 13 14.11 -9.92 19.26
C VAL A 13 13.20 -9.92 20.48
N VAL A 14 13.41 -10.88 21.39
CA VAL A 14 12.67 -10.95 22.65
C VAL A 14 13.16 -9.86 23.58
N PRO A 15 12.31 -8.90 23.99
CA PRO A 15 12.70 -7.85 24.92
C PRO A 15 13.10 -8.42 26.29
N LEU A 16 14.00 -7.72 26.99
CA LEU A 16 14.43 -8.12 28.33
C LEU A 16 13.23 -8.20 29.28
N GLY A 17 13.07 -9.34 29.97
CA GLY A 17 11.96 -9.57 30.90
C GLY A 17 10.72 -10.22 30.27
N LEU A 18 10.73 -10.51 28.97
CA LEU A 18 9.67 -11.27 28.29
C LEU A 18 10.15 -12.68 27.90
N SER A 19 9.22 -13.63 27.84
CA SER A 19 9.48 -15.01 27.39
C SER A 19 9.38 -15.17 25.87
N ALA A 20 8.66 -14.27 25.20
CA ALA A 20 8.51 -14.20 23.75
C ALA A 20 8.30 -12.74 23.31
N SER A 21 8.61 -12.44 22.06
CA SER A 21 8.32 -11.11 21.50
C SER A 21 6.81 -10.94 21.30
N PRO A 22 6.23 -9.78 21.66
CA PRO A 22 4.83 -9.45 21.35
C PRO A 22 4.66 -8.96 19.90
N TYR A 23 5.75 -8.76 19.15
CA TYR A 23 5.73 -8.22 17.80
C TYR A 23 5.94 -9.33 16.75
N PRO A 24 5.44 -9.14 15.51
CA PRO A 24 5.67 -10.08 14.41
C PRO A 24 7.16 -10.26 14.10
N ASP A 25 7.49 -11.41 13.52
CA ASP A 25 8.84 -11.72 13.05
C ASP A 25 9.40 -10.65 12.11
N ARG A 26 10.70 -10.38 12.25
CA ARG A 26 11.39 -9.38 11.44
C ARG A 26 11.75 -9.92 10.08
N THR A 27 11.64 -9.05 9.08
CA THR A 27 12.17 -9.26 7.75
C THR A 27 13.59 -8.68 7.68
N VAL A 28 14.59 -9.53 7.44
CA VAL A 28 16.00 -9.13 7.33
C VAL A 28 16.52 -9.38 5.91
N ALA A 29 17.56 -8.65 5.50
CA ALA A 29 18.22 -8.91 4.23
C ALA A 29 18.99 -10.23 4.27
N LYS A 30 18.88 -10.99 3.17
CA LYS A 30 19.80 -12.09 2.87
C LYS A 30 21.22 -11.54 2.63
N PRO A 31 22.27 -12.30 2.96
CA PRO A 31 23.65 -11.89 2.71
C PRO A 31 23.87 -11.48 1.25
N GLY A 32 24.42 -10.28 1.03
CA GLY A 32 24.68 -9.72 -0.30
C GLY A 32 23.54 -8.89 -0.90
N PHE A 33 22.36 -8.88 -0.30
CA PHE A 33 21.20 -8.10 -0.75
C PHE A 33 20.92 -6.87 0.12
N GLU A 34 21.78 -6.55 1.09
CA GLU A 34 21.56 -5.47 2.07
C GLU A 34 21.39 -4.12 1.37
N LYS A 35 22.22 -3.83 0.36
CA LYS A 35 22.16 -2.57 -0.39
C LYS A 35 20.91 -2.48 -1.25
N ASP A 36 20.51 -3.58 -1.88
CA ASP A 36 19.33 -3.61 -2.75
C ASP A 36 18.04 -3.53 -1.93
N LEU A 37 17.99 -4.20 -0.78
CA LEU A 37 16.88 -4.07 0.16
C LEU A 37 16.81 -2.66 0.75
N ALA A 38 17.93 -2.06 1.14
CA ALA A 38 17.97 -0.69 1.65
C ALA A 38 17.46 0.35 0.64
N LYS A 39 17.63 0.11 -0.66
CA LYS A 39 17.07 0.97 -1.72
C LYS A 39 15.55 0.81 -1.88
N ARG A 40 14.93 -0.27 -1.40
CA ARG A 40 13.47 -0.47 -1.50
C ARG A 40 12.69 0.28 -0.42
N THR A 41 12.92 1.59 -0.33
CA THR A 41 12.09 2.48 0.49
C THR A 41 10.75 2.72 -0.20
N LEU A 42 9.72 3.11 0.56
CA LEU A 42 8.43 3.51 -0.02
C LEU A 42 8.63 4.64 -1.05
N THR A 43 9.39 5.68 -0.70
CA THR A 43 9.73 6.77 -1.62
C THR A 43 10.30 6.26 -2.95
N ASN A 44 11.28 5.37 -2.92
CA ASN A 44 11.88 4.83 -4.14
C ASN A 44 10.91 3.96 -4.93
N LEU A 45 10.09 3.14 -4.26
CA LEU A 45 9.08 2.31 -4.92
C LEU A 45 7.99 3.14 -5.60
N TYR A 46 7.51 4.19 -4.95
CA TYR A 46 6.49 5.08 -5.51
C TYR A 46 7.05 5.99 -6.61
N ASN A 47 8.33 6.39 -6.54
CA ASN A 47 8.99 7.13 -7.61
C ASN A 47 9.24 6.27 -8.85
N LEU A 48 9.71 5.02 -8.67
CA LEU A 48 9.95 4.09 -9.78
C LEU A 48 8.64 3.57 -10.40
N ARG A 49 7.61 3.42 -9.56
CA ARG A 49 6.28 2.90 -9.90
C ARG A 49 6.33 1.65 -10.81
N PRO A 50 6.95 0.54 -10.35
CA PRO A 50 7.07 -0.67 -11.15
C PRO A 50 5.69 -1.24 -11.54
N ALA A 51 5.63 -1.98 -12.65
CA ALA A 51 4.37 -2.45 -13.24
C ALA A 51 3.46 -3.22 -12.26
N TRP A 52 4.02 -4.07 -11.39
CA TRP A 52 3.23 -4.78 -10.38
C TRP A 52 2.57 -3.84 -9.36
N LEU A 53 3.23 -2.73 -9.01
CA LEU A 53 2.69 -1.75 -8.07
C LEU A 53 1.60 -0.93 -8.75
N ALA A 54 1.81 -0.53 -10.00
CA ALA A 54 0.78 0.14 -10.80
C ALA A 54 -0.47 -0.74 -10.97
N ALA A 55 -0.29 -2.02 -11.30
CA ALA A 55 -1.40 -2.98 -11.42
C ALA A 55 -2.14 -3.20 -10.09
N ALA A 56 -1.40 -3.32 -8.98
CA ALA A 56 -1.99 -3.44 -7.65
C ALA A 56 -2.83 -2.21 -7.28
N HIS A 57 -2.33 -1.00 -7.57
CA HIS A 57 -3.09 0.24 -7.38
C HIS A 57 -4.34 0.28 -8.27
N ALA A 58 -4.25 -0.07 -9.55
CA ALA A 58 -5.41 -0.08 -10.45
C ALA A 58 -6.51 -1.05 -9.98
N GLN A 59 -6.14 -2.22 -9.45
CA GLN A 59 -7.08 -3.16 -8.86
C GLN A 59 -7.75 -2.60 -7.61
N LEU A 60 -6.97 -1.94 -6.75
CA LEU A 60 -7.49 -1.29 -5.56
C LEU A 60 -8.46 -0.16 -5.92
N ASP A 61 -8.09 0.70 -6.85
CA ASP A 61 -8.91 1.84 -7.27
C ASP A 61 -10.23 1.37 -7.88
N ALA A 62 -10.22 0.31 -8.70
CA ALA A 62 -11.43 -0.30 -9.23
C ALA A 62 -12.35 -0.87 -8.13
N ALA A 63 -11.79 -1.54 -7.12
CA ALA A 63 -12.55 -2.07 -6.00
C ALA A 63 -13.17 -0.95 -5.14
N VAL A 64 -12.41 0.13 -4.91
CA VAL A 64 -12.89 1.32 -4.19
C VAL A 64 -14.00 1.99 -4.99
N ALA A 65 -13.82 2.23 -6.29
CA ALA A 65 -14.85 2.82 -7.14
C ALA A 65 -16.14 1.99 -7.15
N ALA A 66 -16.03 0.66 -7.19
CA ALA A 66 -17.19 -0.23 -7.07
C ALA A 66 -17.90 -0.07 -5.72
N ALA A 67 -17.17 0.07 -4.62
CA ALA A 67 -17.74 0.32 -3.29
C ALA A 67 -18.46 1.68 -3.18
N TYR A 68 -17.97 2.70 -3.91
CA TYR A 68 -18.66 3.99 -4.07
C TYR A 68 -19.83 3.95 -5.07
N GLY A 69 -20.09 2.82 -5.73
CA GLY A 69 -21.14 2.66 -6.73
C GLY A 69 -20.82 3.30 -8.09
N TRP A 70 -19.56 3.62 -8.37
CA TRP A 70 -19.13 4.26 -9.61
C TRP A 70 -18.91 3.24 -10.74
N ALA A 71 -20.00 2.76 -11.33
CA ALA A 71 -19.99 1.74 -12.39
C ALA A 71 -19.26 2.18 -13.68
N ASN A 72 -19.06 3.48 -13.90
CA ASN A 72 -18.37 4.06 -15.06
C ASN A 72 -16.95 4.54 -14.73
N TYR A 73 -16.35 4.07 -13.64
CA TYR A 73 -14.97 4.40 -13.31
C TYR A 73 -14.01 3.84 -14.35
N THR A 74 -13.03 4.65 -14.74
CA THR A 74 -11.90 4.26 -15.59
C THR A 74 -10.61 4.81 -14.96
N ALA A 75 -9.49 4.10 -15.16
CA ALA A 75 -8.20 4.54 -14.63
C ALA A 75 -7.73 5.89 -15.20
N ASP A 76 -8.22 6.26 -16.39
CA ASP A 76 -7.91 7.53 -17.07
C ASP A 76 -8.91 8.66 -16.72
N MET A 77 -9.83 8.43 -15.78
CA MET A 77 -10.77 9.46 -15.35
C MET A 77 -10.00 10.64 -14.72
N PRO A 78 -10.26 11.89 -15.16
CA PRO A 78 -9.53 13.04 -14.65
C PRO A 78 -9.85 13.29 -13.17
N ASP A 79 -8.85 13.71 -12.40
CA ASP A 79 -8.96 13.98 -10.97
C ASP A 79 -10.10 14.96 -10.64
N ASP A 80 -10.33 15.97 -11.48
CA ASP A 80 -11.41 16.95 -11.29
C ASP A 80 -12.81 16.30 -11.26
N GLU A 81 -13.02 15.23 -12.04
CA GLU A 81 -14.28 14.48 -12.04
C GLU A 81 -14.43 13.66 -10.76
N LEU A 82 -13.34 13.00 -10.31
CA LEU A 82 -13.33 12.27 -9.05
C LEU A 82 -13.60 13.21 -7.86
N LEU A 83 -12.94 14.36 -7.84
CA LEU A 83 -13.14 15.39 -6.81
C LEU A 83 -14.56 15.94 -6.80
N ARG A 84 -15.16 16.18 -7.97
CA ARG A 84 -16.55 16.64 -8.09
C ARG A 84 -17.54 15.63 -7.49
N ARG A 85 -17.35 14.33 -7.77
CA ARG A 85 -18.20 13.25 -7.22
C ARG A 85 -18.07 13.14 -5.71
N LEU A 86 -16.84 13.18 -5.21
CA LEU A 86 -16.56 13.14 -3.77
C LEU A 86 -17.17 14.35 -3.04
N LEU A 87 -17.05 15.54 -3.62
CA LEU A 87 -17.64 16.76 -3.06
C LEU A 87 -19.18 16.65 -3.01
N ALA A 88 -19.83 16.20 -4.08
CA ALA A 88 -21.28 16.03 -4.11
C ALA A 88 -21.76 15.05 -3.02
N LEU A 89 -21.06 13.91 -2.87
CA LEU A 89 -21.34 12.94 -1.82
C LEU A 89 -21.17 13.54 -0.42
N ASN A 90 -20.07 14.28 -0.21
CA ASN A 90 -19.79 14.92 1.07
C ASN A 90 -20.87 15.95 1.45
N LEU A 91 -21.29 16.80 0.50
CA LEU A 91 -22.36 17.77 0.70
C LEU A 91 -23.69 17.09 1.08
N GLN A 92 -24.05 16.00 0.40
CA GLN A 92 -25.24 15.22 0.75
C GLN A 92 -25.19 14.72 2.19
N LEU A 93 -24.06 14.13 2.60
CA LEU A 93 -23.87 13.63 3.96
C LEU A 93 -23.88 14.74 5.02
N SER A 94 -23.29 15.89 4.74
CA SER A 94 -23.26 17.03 5.67
C SER A 94 -24.58 17.78 5.77
N SER A 95 -25.40 17.78 4.71
CA SER A 95 -26.74 18.39 4.71
C SER A 95 -27.84 17.50 5.32
N GLY A 96 -27.55 16.20 5.53
CA GLY A 96 -28.47 15.22 6.10
C GLY A 96 -28.35 15.04 7.61
N ALA A 97 -27.65 15.93 8.31
CA ALA A 97 -27.48 15.96 9.77
C ALA A 97 -28.30 17.10 10.40
#